data_AF-A0A2Z6DV81-F1
#
_entry.id   AF-A0A2Z6DV81-F1
#
_cell.length_a   1.000
_cell.length_b   1.000
_cell.length_c   1.000
_cell.angle_alpha   90.00
_cell.angle_beta   90.00
_cell.angle_gamma   90.00
#
_symmetry.space_group_name_H-M   'P 1'
#
loop_
_entity.id
_entity.type
_entity.pdbx_description
1 polymer ?
#
loop_
_entity_poly.entity_id
_entity_poly.type
_entity_poly.pdbx_seq_one_letter_code
_entity_poly.pdbx_strand_id
1 'polypeptide(L)'
;MQSPCIQVCRIDDTTGWCVGCGRTRDEIARWGTASNSEQARIWQQLPERLATLRNRHDAESWGGDAETGCLGLCDPDYDAGVCRSCGRTLS
;
A
#
# COMPACT_ATOMS: atom_id res chain seq x y z
N MET A 1 10.98 14.88 16.59
CA MET A 1 9.79 13.99 16.49
C MET A 1 10.21 12.64 15.93
N GLN A 2 9.51 11.54 16.23
CA GLN A 2 9.90 10.23 15.69
C GLN A 2 9.64 10.16 14.18
N SER A 3 10.55 9.52 13.44
CA SER A 3 10.40 9.32 12.00
C SER A 3 9.37 8.21 11.71
N PRO A 4 8.43 8.42 10.76
CA PRO A 4 7.44 7.41 10.37
C PRO A 4 8.03 6.31 9.43
N CYS A 5 9.35 6.24 9.31
CA CYS A 5 10.02 5.34 8.35
C CYS A 5 10.01 3.89 8.83
N ILE A 6 9.52 2.98 7.99
CA ILE A 6 9.54 1.52 8.23
C ILE A 6 10.68 0.80 7.50
N GLN A 7 11.72 1.53 7.07
CA GLN A 7 12.85 1.01 6.28
C GLN A 7 12.48 0.44 4.90
N VAL A 8 11.28 0.76 4.41
CA VAL A 8 10.88 0.54 3.01
C VAL A 8 10.98 1.87 2.29
N CYS A 9 11.84 1.96 1.27
CA CYS A 9 12.03 3.15 0.45
C CYS A 9 11.74 2.83 -1.01
N ARG A 10 10.46 2.77 -1.36
CA ARG A 10 9.98 2.65 -2.74
C ARG A 10 8.92 3.73 -2.95
N ILE A 11 9.08 4.52 -4.00
CA ILE A 11 8.13 5.55 -4.38
C ILE A 11 7.13 4.95 -5.36
N ASP A 12 5.85 5.19 -5.12
CA ASP A 12 4.82 4.95 -6.13
C ASP A 12 4.93 6.04 -7.20
N ASP A 13 5.16 5.65 -8.46
CA ASP A 13 5.41 6.58 -9.55
C ASP A 13 4.18 7.44 -9.90
N THR A 14 2.98 6.99 -9.53
CA THR A 14 1.74 7.72 -9.81
C THR A 14 1.48 8.83 -8.78
N THR A 15 1.60 8.53 -7.49
CA THR A 15 1.33 9.47 -6.40
C THR A 15 2.56 10.25 -5.96
N GLY A 16 3.76 9.75 -6.26
CA GLY A 16 5.01 10.32 -5.77
C GLY A 16 5.24 10.08 -4.28
N TRP A 17 4.49 9.19 -3.64
CA TRP A 17 4.60 8.86 -2.22
C TRP A 17 5.34 7.56 -1.99
N CYS A 18 6.07 7.49 -0.88
CA CYS A 18 6.70 6.26 -0.44
C CYS A 18 5.65 5.25 0.00
N VAL A 19 5.63 4.07 -0.62
CA VAL A 19 4.67 3.00 -0.33
C VAL A 19 4.75 2.52 1.13
N GLY A 20 5.91 2.68 1.77
CA GLY A 20 6.13 2.27 3.15
C GLY A 20 5.70 3.30 4.20
N CYS A 21 5.95 4.59 3.96
CA CYS A 21 5.74 5.63 4.98
C CYS A 21 4.89 6.82 4.54
N GLY A 22 4.40 6.83 3.29
CA GLY A 22 3.52 7.87 2.74
C GLY A 22 4.16 9.24 2.49
N ARG A 23 5.48 9.39 2.71
CA ARG A 23 6.21 10.64 2.49
C ARG A 23 6.71 10.78 1.06
N THR A 24 6.84 12.01 0.57
CA THR A 24 7.51 12.29 -0.71
C THR A 24 9.03 12.19 -0.59
N ARG A 25 9.75 12.14 -1.72
CA ARG A 25 11.23 12.17 -1.73
C ARG A 25 11.78 13.43 -1.04
N ASP A 26 11.19 14.59 -1.28
CA ASP A 26 11.64 15.85 -0.67
C ASP A 26 11.41 15.85 0.84
N GLU A 27 10.25 15.38 1.30
CA GLU A 27 9.96 15.23 2.73
C GLU A 27 10.92 14.26 3.43
N ILE A 28 11.33 13.19 2.75
CA ILE A 28 12.34 12.25 3.25
C ILE A 28 13.71 12.93 3.35
N ALA A 29 14.15 13.60 2.28
CA ALA A 29 15.47 14.22 2.20
C ALA A 29 15.71 15.28 3.27
N ARG A 30 14.68 16.07 3.60
CA ARG A 30 14.79 17.18 4.55
C ARG A 30 14.24 16.89 5.94
N TRP A 31 13.85 15.64 6.23
CA TRP A 31 13.20 15.28 7.50
C TRP A 31 14.01 15.71 8.73
N GLY A 32 15.32 15.49 8.70
CA GLY A 32 16.23 15.81 9.81
C GLY A 32 16.35 17.30 10.10
N THR A 33 16.06 18.17 9.13
CA THR A 33 16.11 19.64 9.24
C THR A 33 14.73 20.28 9.26
N ALA A 34 13.66 19.50 9.11
CA ALA A 34 12.29 19.99 9.14
C ALA A 34 11.92 20.48 10.55
N SER A 35 11.15 21.55 10.63
CA SER A 35 10.68 22.09 11.91
C SER A 35 9.64 21.16 12.55
N ASN A 36 9.43 21.25 13.87
CA ASN A 36 8.44 20.43 14.56
C ASN A 36 7.01 20.63 14.00
N SER A 37 6.65 21.86 13.63
CA SER A 37 5.33 22.15 13.03
C SER A 37 5.19 21.49 11.66
N GLU A 38 6.26 21.44 10.89
CA GLU A 38 6.29 20.79 9.60
C GLU A 38 6.27 19.27 9.71
N GLN A 39 7.04 18.71 10.63
CA GLN A 39 6.98 17.28 10.97
C GLN A 39 5.55 16.89 11.38
N ALA A 40 4.88 17.70 12.21
CA ALA A 40 3.49 17.48 12.60
C ALA A 40 2.51 17.54 11.42
N ARG A 41 2.66 18.52 10.53
CA ARG A 41 1.85 18.63 9.31
C ARG A 41 2.01 17.40 8.43
N ILE A 42 3.25 16.92 8.23
CA ILE A 42 3.51 15.71 7.45
C ILE A 42 2.82 14.51 8.09
N TRP A 43 2.98 14.32 9.41
CA TRP A 43 2.36 13.22 10.16
C TRP A 43 0.83 13.17 10.03
N GLN A 44 0.16 14.32 10.03
CA GLN A 44 -1.29 14.40 9.87
C GLN A 44 -1.77 13.92 8.49
N GLN A 45 -0.92 14.02 7.46
CA GLN A 45 -1.28 13.63 6.09
C GLN A 45 -1.01 12.14 5.80
N LEU A 46 -0.11 11.49 6.55
CA LEU A 46 0.30 10.11 6.26
C LEU A 46 -0.84 9.09 6.28
N PRO A 47 -1.79 9.10 7.24
CA PRO A 47 -2.86 8.10 7.28
C PRO A 47 -3.70 8.08 6.01
N GLU A 48 -4.05 9.26 5.49
CA GLU A 48 -4.81 9.40 4.24
C GLU A 48 -3.99 8.91 3.03
N ARG A 49 -2.74 9.37 2.92
CA ARG A 49 -1.84 8.97 1.82
C ARG A 49 -1.63 7.45 1.78
N LEU A 50 -1.46 6.82 2.95
CA LEU A 50 -1.30 5.37 3.06
C LEU A 50 -2.58 4.62 2.74
N ALA A 51 -3.76 5.16 3.06
CA ALA A 51 -5.04 4.58 2.66
C ALA A 51 -5.22 4.62 1.13
N THR A 52 -4.87 5.74 0.49
CA THR A 52 -4.85 5.84 -0.97
C THR A 52 -3.88 4.85 -1.60
N LEU A 53 -2.65 4.74 -1.07
CA LEU A 53 -1.65 3.79 -1.56
C LEU A 53 -2.12 2.34 -1.44
N ARG A 54 -2.75 1.95 -0.33
CA ARG A 54 -3.32 0.61 -0.16
C ARG A 54 -4.35 0.31 -1.24
N ASN A 55 -5.35 1.18 -1.39
CA ASN A 55 -6.40 1.00 -2.40
C ASN A 55 -5.84 0.88 -3.82
N ARG A 56 -4.76 1.61 -4.12
CA ARG A 56 -4.07 1.55 -5.42
C ARG A 56 -3.29 0.27 -5.62
N HIS A 57 -2.48 -0.13 -4.63
CA HIS A 57 -1.73 -1.38 -4.70
C HIS A 57 -2.67 -2.59 -4.78
N ASP A 58 -3.82 -2.57 -4.10
CA ASP A 58 -4.84 -3.60 -4.21
C ASP A 58 -5.43 -3.65 -5.64
N ALA A 59 -5.65 -2.49 -6.26
CA ALA A 59 -6.13 -2.40 -7.65
C ALA A 59 -5.06 -2.81 -8.69
N GLU A 60 -3.78 -2.52 -8.45
CA GLU A 60 -2.66 -2.82 -9.36
C GLU A 60 -2.12 -4.26 -9.19
N SER A 61 -2.19 -4.82 -7.97
CA SER A 61 -1.79 -6.21 -7.68
C SER A 61 -2.83 -7.22 -8.15
N TRP A 62 -4.07 -6.78 -8.38
CA TRP A 62 -5.13 -7.58 -8.96
C TRP A 62 -5.08 -7.51 -10.49
N GLY A 63 -4.07 -8.13 -11.08
CA GLY A 63 -4.01 -8.42 -12.51
C GLY A 63 -4.98 -9.53 -12.93
N GLY A 64 -6.27 -9.37 -12.59
CA GLY A 64 -7.35 -10.31 -12.89
C GLY A 64 -8.60 -9.54 -13.29
N ASP A 65 -8.99 -9.70 -14.53
CA ASP A 65 -10.14 -9.13 -15.20
C ASP A 65 -11.46 -9.34 -14.43
N ALA A 66 -12.32 -8.33 -14.48
CA ALA A 66 -13.57 -8.20 -13.72
C ALA A 66 -14.68 -9.20 -14.11
N GLU A 67 -14.37 -10.26 -14.87
CA GLU A 67 -15.35 -11.23 -15.36
C GLU A 67 -15.50 -12.47 -14.46
N THR A 68 -14.61 -12.67 -13.49
CA THR A 68 -14.57 -13.93 -12.71
C THR A 68 -15.27 -13.88 -11.34
N GLY A 69 -15.76 -12.73 -10.86
CA GLY A 69 -16.63 -12.69 -9.67
C GLY A 69 -16.04 -13.41 -8.44
N CYS A 70 -14.72 -13.32 -8.24
CA CYS A 70 -14.04 -13.83 -7.06
C CYS A 70 -13.74 -12.64 -6.14
N LEU A 71 -14.34 -12.59 -4.94
CA LEU A 71 -14.16 -11.50 -3.98
C LEU A 71 -12.82 -11.55 -3.21
N GLY A 72 -11.76 -12.12 -3.81
CA GLY A 72 -10.38 -11.89 -3.36
C GLY A 72 -10.02 -12.36 -1.95
N LEU A 73 -10.50 -13.54 -1.54
CA LEU A 73 -10.05 -14.20 -0.30
C LEU A 73 -9.31 -15.51 -0.59
N CYS A 74 -8.45 -15.49 -1.62
CA CYS A 74 -7.64 -16.63 -2.02
C CYS A 74 -6.27 -16.49 -1.34
N ASP A 75 -6.10 -17.18 -0.21
CA ASP A 75 -4.79 -17.40 0.42
C ASP A 75 -3.93 -18.28 -0.50
N PRO A 76 -2.72 -17.86 -0.92
CA PRO A 76 -1.92 -18.58 -1.92
C PRO A 76 -1.19 -19.84 -1.41
N ASP A 77 -1.56 -20.43 -0.27
CA ASP A 77 -1.05 -21.73 0.18
C ASP A 77 -1.67 -22.92 -0.62
N TYR A 78 -1.24 -22.99 -1.88
CA TYR A 78 -0.76 -24.13 -2.65
C TYR A 78 -0.99 -25.55 -2.08
N ASP A 79 -2.20 -26.10 -2.19
CA ASP A 79 -2.41 -27.56 -2.45
C ASP A 79 -3.87 -27.95 -2.74
N ALA A 80 -4.86 -27.11 -2.42
CA ALA A 80 -6.25 -27.60 -2.41
C ALA A 80 -7.01 -27.51 -3.75
N GLY A 81 -6.52 -26.76 -4.75
CA GLY A 81 -7.16 -26.65 -6.08
C GLY A 81 -8.65 -26.24 -6.08
N VAL A 82 -9.22 -25.81 -4.95
CA VAL A 82 -10.66 -25.60 -4.75
C VAL A 82 -10.87 -24.34 -3.91
N CYS A 83 -11.78 -23.47 -4.37
CA CYS A 83 -12.19 -22.27 -3.65
C CYS A 83 -13.03 -22.66 -2.41
N ARG A 84 -12.56 -22.37 -1.19
CA ARG A 84 -13.31 -22.66 0.05
C ARG A 84 -14.62 -21.88 0.20
N SER A 85 -14.82 -20.79 -0.55
CA SER A 85 -16.03 -19.96 -0.48
C SER A 85 -17.17 -20.47 -1.38
N CYS A 86 -16.87 -21.07 -2.54
CA CYS A 86 -17.89 -21.55 -3.47
C CYS A 86 -17.76 -23.04 -3.86
N GLY A 87 -16.73 -23.75 -3.37
CA GLY A 87 -16.54 -25.17 -3.60
C GLY A 87 -16.12 -25.56 -5.03
N ARG A 88 -15.83 -24.59 -5.91
CA ARG A 88 -15.41 -24.87 -7.29
C ARG A 88 -13.93 -25.22 -7.37
N THR A 89 -13.64 -26.28 -8.11
CA THR A 89 -12.29 -26.69 -8.50
C THR A 89 -11.76 -25.74 -9.58
N LEU A 90 -10.55 -25.22 -9.39
CA LEU A 90 -9.81 -24.52 -10.44
C LEU A 90 -9.36 -25.59 -11.44
N SER A 91 -9.91 -25.57 -12.67
CA SER A 91 -9.49 -26.46 -13.76
C SER A 91 -8.25 -25.90 -14.46
#